data_AF-A0A484BKY2-F1
#
_entry.id   AF-A0A484BKY2-F1
#
_cell.length_a   1.000
_cell.length_b   1.000
_cell.length_c   1.000
_cell.angle_alpha   90.00
_cell.angle_beta   90.00
_cell.angle_gamma   90.00
#
_symmetry.space_group_name_H-M   'P 1'
#
loop_
_entity.id
_entity.type
_entity.pdbx_description
1 polymer ?
#
loop_
_entity_poly.entity_id
_entity_poly.type
_entity_poly.pdbx_seq_one_letter_code
_entity_poly.pdbx_strand_id
1 'polypeptide(L)'
;MNEVQNADNNNNFAHNRIGSQTAHKEKLLGTPEAVLNARREREEAKAKANAHIEEVLREHSCHLPQKRCMSAGRDPSKIYFPHCTFVHRCSEDSGCCHSRTEICAPKRTHKVEKYFFANANVSQVGDIDMDMDVDVDVAAAVDVDLHAMWRRWLSRRSSSCG
;
A
#
# COMPACT_ATOMS: atom_id res chain seq x y z
N MET A 1 -77.15 11.93 -18.47
CA MET A 1 -75.90 11.45 -19.09
C MET A 1 -75.02 12.68 -19.35
N ASN A 2 -73.73 12.78 -19.05
CA ASN A 2 -72.75 11.98 -18.32
C ASN A 2 -71.66 12.97 -17.87
N GLU A 3 -71.04 12.67 -16.72
CA GLU A 3 -69.76 13.23 -16.28
C GLU A 3 -68.63 12.89 -17.26
N VAL A 4 -67.64 13.79 -17.38
CA VAL A 4 -66.22 13.40 -17.39
C VAL A 4 -65.47 14.36 -16.48
N GLN A 5 -65.06 13.83 -15.33
CA GLN A 5 -64.16 14.45 -14.36
C GLN A 5 -62.69 14.34 -14.82
N ASN A 6 -61.84 15.09 -14.13
CA ASN A 6 -60.40 14.88 -13.91
C ASN A 6 -59.44 15.35 -15.03
N ALA A 7 -58.31 16.01 -14.74
CA ALA A 7 -57.53 15.93 -13.51
C ALA A 7 -56.88 17.26 -13.10
N ASP A 8 -57.15 17.63 -11.85
CA ASP A 8 -56.26 18.45 -11.04
C ASP A 8 -54.89 17.77 -10.98
N ASN A 9 -53.91 18.27 -11.74
CA ASN A 9 -52.52 17.89 -11.53
C ASN A 9 -51.98 18.67 -10.34
N ASN A 10 -52.50 18.27 -9.18
CA ASN A 10 -52.00 18.57 -7.86
C ASN A 10 -50.59 17.99 -7.77
N ASN A 11 -49.58 18.78 -8.12
CA ASN A 11 -48.19 18.47 -7.83
C ASN A 11 -47.99 18.53 -6.32
N ASN A 12 -48.37 17.43 -5.70
CA ASN A 12 -48.41 17.12 -4.28
C ASN A 12 -46.99 16.91 -3.70
N PHE A 13 -46.05 17.77 -4.11
CA PHE A 13 -44.70 17.88 -3.53
C PHE A 13 -44.51 19.19 -2.74
N ALA A 14 -45.52 20.07 -2.72
CA ALA A 14 -45.42 21.37 -2.06
C ALA A 14 -45.95 21.40 -0.60
N HIS A 15 -46.61 20.35 -0.11
CA HIS A 15 -47.16 20.34 1.25
C HIS A 15 -46.99 19.01 1.98
N ASN A 16 -45.77 18.73 2.39
CA ASN A 16 -45.59 18.12 3.70
C ASN A 16 -44.75 19.06 4.56
N ARG A 17 -45.46 19.90 5.31
CA ARG A 17 -44.86 20.76 6.34
C ARG A 17 -44.01 19.85 7.23
N ILE A 18 -42.70 20.04 7.17
CA ILE A 18 -41.80 19.64 8.24
C ILE A 18 -42.41 20.25 9.51
N GLY A 19 -43.05 19.45 10.36
CA GLY A 19 -43.52 19.94 11.65
C GLY A 19 -42.35 20.60 12.35
N SER A 20 -42.56 21.74 13.02
CA SER A 20 -41.51 22.38 13.83
C SER A 20 -40.87 21.30 14.68
N GLN A 21 -39.54 21.18 14.66
CA GLN A 21 -38.91 20.14 15.46
C GLN A 21 -39.37 20.33 16.91
N THR A 22 -40.00 19.31 17.48
CA THR A 22 -40.35 19.35 18.89
C THR A 22 -39.06 19.24 19.69
N ALA A 23 -39.02 19.79 20.90
CA ALA A 23 -37.85 19.64 21.79
C ALA A 23 -37.42 18.17 21.96
N HIS A 24 -38.35 17.22 21.83
CA HIS A 24 -38.06 15.80 21.81
C HIS A 24 -37.30 15.35 20.55
N LYS A 25 -37.71 15.81 19.36
CA LYS A 25 -37.00 15.51 18.10
C LYS A 25 -35.62 16.15 18.06
N GLU A 26 -35.48 17.40 18.51
CA GLU A 26 -34.17 18.07 18.60
C GLU A 26 -33.24 17.36 19.57
N LYS A 27 -33.74 16.90 20.72
CA LYS A 27 -32.95 16.12 21.68
C LYS A 27 -32.53 14.75 21.12
N LEU A 28 -33.34 14.14 20.26
CA LEU A 28 -33.07 12.82 19.68
C LEU A 28 -32.15 12.88 18.45
N LEU A 29 -32.34 13.87 17.57
CA LEU A 29 -31.70 13.97 16.25
C LEU A 29 -30.69 15.12 16.13
N GLY A 30 -30.69 16.07 17.07
CA GLY A 30 -29.96 17.33 16.97
C GLY A 30 -30.77 18.44 16.28
N THR A 31 -30.23 19.66 16.28
CA THR A 31 -30.84 20.79 15.56
C THR A 31 -30.85 20.54 14.05
N PRO A 32 -31.79 21.11 13.28
CA PRO A 32 -31.80 20.98 11.82
C PRO A 32 -30.44 21.31 11.19
N GLU A 33 -29.78 22.36 11.67
CA GLU A 33 -28.48 22.83 11.20
C GLU A 33 -27.37 21.83 11.53
N ALA A 34 -27.36 21.27 12.74
CA ALA A 34 -26.38 20.26 13.14
C ALA A 34 -26.50 18.99 12.27
N VAL A 35 -27.73 18.56 11.97
CA VAL A 35 -27.98 17.41 11.06
C VAL A 35 -27.49 17.70 9.65
N LEU A 36 -27.76 18.91 9.12
CA LEU A 36 -27.30 19.32 7.80
C LEU A 36 -25.77 19.41 7.72
N ASN A 37 -25.12 19.95 8.75
CA ASN A 37 -23.67 20.04 8.83
C ASN A 37 -23.03 18.65 8.92
N ALA A 38 -23.54 17.77 9.79
CA ALA A 38 -23.06 16.40 9.89
C ALA A 38 -23.22 15.62 8.57
N ARG A 39 -24.32 15.86 7.82
CA ARG A 39 -24.50 15.29 6.48
C ARG A 39 -23.46 15.81 5.51
N ARG A 40 -23.20 17.12 5.51
CA ARG A 40 -22.18 17.74 4.64
C ARG A 40 -20.79 17.16 4.94
N GLU A 41 -20.41 17.11 6.21
CA GLU A 41 -19.14 16.53 6.66
C GLU A 41 -19.00 15.07 6.23
N ARG A 42 -20.07 14.27 6.32
CA ARG A 42 -20.08 12.89 5.86
C ARG A 42 -19.87 12.77 4.35
N GLU A 43 -20.53 13.62 3.54
CA GLU A 43 -20.34 13.62 2.09
C GLU A 43 -18.92 14.07 1.70
N GLU A 44 -18.37 15.08 2.38
CA GLU A 44 -16.99 15.52 2.20
C GLU A 44 -15.98 14.42 2.57
N ALA A 45 -16.18 13.74 3.71
CA ALA A 45 -15.35 12.62 4.12
C ALA A 45 -15.42 11.45 3.13
N LYS A 46 -16.61 11.16 2.60
CA LYS A 46 -16.81 10.14 1.56
C LYS A 46 -16.09 10.51 0.26
N ALA A 47 -16.15 11.77 -0.17
CA ALA A 47 -15.42 12.25 -1.34
C ALA A 47 -13.91 12.08 -1.17
N LYS A 48 -13.37 12.45 0.01
CA LYS A 48 -11.95 12.24 0.34
C LYS A 48 -11.55 10.76 0.34
N ALA A 49 -12.39 9.89 0.91
CA ALA A 49 -12.15 8.45 0.92
C ALA A 49 -12.14 7.86 -0.51
N ASN A 50 -13.07 8.28 -1.37
CA ASN A 50 -13.10 7.84 -2.77
C ASN A 50 -11.87 8.30 -3.54
N ALA A 51 -11.45 9.56 -3.37
CA ALA A 51 -10.23 10.07 -4.00
C ALA A 51 -8.99 9.28 -3.58
N HIS A 52 -8.89 8.90 -2.30
CA HIS A 52 -7.80 8.06 -1.82
C HIS A 52 -7.85 6.64 -2.38
N ILE A 53 -9.05 6.06 -2.57
CA ILE A 53 -9.19 4.76 -3.24
C ILE A 53 -8.66 4.85 -4.69
N GLU A 54 -9.02 5.90 -5.42
CA GLU A 54 -8.56 6.11 -6.80
C GLU A 54 -7.04 6.28 -6.87
N GLU A 55 -6.46 7.06 -5.97
CA GLU A 55 -5.00 7.23 -5.82
C GLU A 55 -4.31 5.88 -5.59
N VAL A 56 -4.77 5.11 -4.60
CA VAL A 56 -4.16 3.81 -4.25
C VAL A 56 -4.24 2.82 -5.40
N LEU A 57 -5.39 2.74 -6.09
CA LEU A 57 -5.57 1.83 -7.21
C LEU A 57 -4.70 2.23 -8.42
N ARG A 58 -4.54 3.54 -8.66
CA ARG A 58 -3.77 4.07 -9.79
C ARG A 58 -2.26 3.99 -9.58
N GLU A 59 -1.78 4.34 -8.39
CA GLU A 59 -0.35 4.61 -8.15
C GLU A 59 0.30 3.62 -7.19
N HIS A 60 -0.48 2.94 -6.36
CA HIS A 60 0.02 2.11 -5.26
C HIS A 60 -0.52 0.69 -5.30
N SER A 61 -0.98 0.21 -6.45
CA SER A 61 -1.38 -1.18 -6.63
C SER A 61 -0.16 -2.11 -6.70
N CYS A 62 -0.31 -3.35 -6.22
CA CYS A 62 0.75 -4.37 -6.21
C CYS A 62 1.11 -4.83 -7.64
N HIS A 63 1.90 -4.04 -8.36
CA HIS A 63 2.31 -4.34 -9.73
C HIS A 63 3.79 -4.06 -10.00
N LEU A 64 4.38 -3.04 -9.36
CA LEU A 64 5.75 -2.62 -9.61
C LEU A 64 6.69 -2.96 -8.44
N PRO A 65 7.81 -3.64 -8.71
CA PRO A 65 8.90 -3.80 -7.75
C PRO A 65 9.41 -2.44 -7.24
N GLN A 66 9.54 -2.27 -5.92
CA GLN A 66 10.01 -1.03 -5.32
C GLN A 66 11.53 -1.04 -5.14
N LYS A 67 12.19 0.08 -5.43
CA LYS A 67 13.64 0.26 -5.24
C LYS A 67 13.96 0.30 -3.74
N ARG A 68 14.81 -0.61 -3.27
CA ARG A 68 15.25 -0.70 -1.87
C ARG A 68 16.76 -0.77 -1.75
N CYS A 69 17.29 -0.12 -0.71
CA CYS A 69 18.68 -0.25 -0.32
C CYS A 69 18.84 -1.50 0.56
N MET A 70 19.67 -2.44 0.12
CA MET A 70 19.92 -3.71 0.81
C MET A 70 21.42 -3.87 1.08
N SER A 71 21.79 -4.56 2.16
CA SER A 71 23.19 -4.93 2.43
C SER A 71 23.79 -5.67 1.22
N ALA A 72 25.02 -5.30 0.85
CA ALA A 72 25.73 -5.87 -0.29
C ALA A 72 26.07 -7.36 -0.10
N GLY A 73 26.23 -7.80 1.15
CA GLY A 73 26.54 -9.17 1.49
C GLY A 73 25.78 -9.67 2.72
N ARG A 74 25.68 -10.99 2.82
CA ARG A 74 25.22 -11.71 4.03
C ARG A 74 26.39 -12.34 4.79
N ASP A 75 27.56 -12.38 4.18
CA ASP A 75 28.77 -12.97 4.75
C ASP A 75 29.38 -12.01 5.77
N PRO A 76 29.41 -12.36 7.07
CA PRO A 76 29.98 -11.49 8.11
C PRO A 76 31.52 -11.42 8.05
N SER A 77 32.17 -12.34 7.32
CA SER A 77 33.62 -12.36 7.16
C SER A 77 34.14 -11.37 6.12
N LYS A 78 33.24 -10.69 5.39
CA LYS A 78 33.59 -9.71 4.36
C LYS A 78 32.94 -8.36 4.65
N ILE A 79 33.70 -7.29 4.47
CA ILE A 79 33.24 -5.90 4.52
C ILE A 79 33.23 -5.37 3.09
N TYR A 80 32.05 -5.01 2.59
CA TYR A 80 31.87 -4.51 1.23
C TYR A 80 31.88 -2.98 1.17
N PHE A 81 32.44 -2.41 0.11
CA PHE A 81 32.32 -1.01 -0.26
C PHE A 81 31.77 -0.88 -1.71
N PRO A 82 30.63 -0.20 -1.89
CA PRO A 82 29.70 0.27 -0.85
C PRO A 82 29.13 -0.90 -0.03
N HIS A 83 28.77 -0.64 1.24
CA HIS A 83 28.22 -1.68 2.13
C HIS A 83 26.78 -2.09 1.78
N CYS A 84 26.15 -1.39 0.83
CA CYS A 84 24.79 -1.60 0.39
C CYS A 84 24.63 -1.35 -1.12
N THR A 85 23.52 -1.82 -1.68
CA THR A 85 23.16 -1.62 -3.08
C THR A 85 21.67 -1.47 -3.25
N PHE A 86 21.26 -0.87 -4.37
CA PHE A 86 19.86 -0.75 -4.73
C PHE A 86 19.39 -1.95 -5.53
N VAL A 87 18.28 -2.54 -5.10
CA VAL A 87 17.58 -3.63 -5.78
C VAL A 87 16.10 -3.28 -5.89
N HIS A 88 15.43 -3.82 -6.90
CA HIS A 88 13.98 -3.72 -7.01
C HIS A 88 13.35 -4.97 -6.43
N ARG A 89 12.41 -4.84 -5.47
CA ARG A 89 11.79 -5.98 -4.79
C ARG A 89 10.31 -5.74 -4.54
N CYS A 90 9.51 -6.80 -4.64
CA CYS A 90 8.16 -6.80 -4.12
C CYS A 90 8.14 -7.32 -2.67
N SER A 91 7.39 -6.64 -1.81
CA SER A 91 7.11 -7.01 -0.42
C SER A 91 5.74 -6.46 -0.01
N GLU A 92 5.32 -6.68 1.24
CA GLU A 92 4.00 -6.30 1.76
C GLU A 92 3.67 -4.81 1.60
N ASP A 93 4.69 -3.96 1.57
CA ASP A 93 4.65 -2.50 1.39
C ASP A 93 4.88 -2.06 -0.06
N SER A 94 5.03 -2.99 -1.01
CA SER A 94 5.25 -2.62 -2.42
C SER A 94 3.98 -2.15 -3.14
N GLY A 95 2.81 -2.44 -2.57
CA GLY A 95 1.53 -1.96 -3.06
C GLY A 95 0.34 -2.67 -2.40
N CYS A 96 -0.84 -2.11 -2.61
CA CYS A 96 -2.11 -2.63 -2.15
C CYS A 96 -2.54 -3.84 -2.99
N CYS A 97 -2.95 -4.91 -2.31
CA CYS A 97 -3.52 -6.10 -2.93
C CYS A 97 -5.04 -5.98 -3.05
N HIS A 98 -5.65 -6.78 -3.93
CA HIS A 98 -7.12 -6.78 -4.07
C HIS A 98 -7.82 -7.28 -2.80
N SER A 99 -7.21 -8.21 -2.08
CA SER A 99 -7.71 -8.75 -0.82
C SER A 99 -6.73 -8.50 0.33
N ARG A 100 -7.26 -8.24 1.54
CA ARG A 100 -6.49 -8.07 2.78
C ARG A 100 -5.75 -9.34 3.23
N THR A 101 -6.15 -10.51 2.73
CA THR A 101 -5.47 -11.78 3.03
C THR A 101 -4.27 -12.02 2.14
N GLU A 102 -4.15 -11.27 1.04
CA GLU A 102 -3.07 -11.38 0.10
C GLU A 102 -1.86 -10.56 0.51
N ILE A 103 -0.69 -11.03 0.09
CA ILE A 103 0.59 -10.35 0.26
C ILE A 103 1.16 -10.08 -1.12
N CYS A 104 1.70 -8.88 -1.32
CA CYS A 104 2.36 -8.50 -2.54
C CYS A 104 3.71 -9.21 -2.65
N ALA A 105 3.90 -9.99 -3.71
CA ALA A 105 5.05 -10.86 -3.89
C ALA A 105 5.51 -10.86 -5.35
N PRO A 106 6.83 -11.07 -5.62
CA PRO A 106 7.32 -11.15 -6.98
C PRO A 106 6.72 -12.36 -7.71
N LYS A 107 6.23 -12.13 -8.93
CA LYS A 107 5.80 -13.19 -9.85
C LYS A 107 6.98 -13.86 -10.54
N ARG A 108 8.02 -13.06 -10.81
CA ARG A 108 9.28 -13.48 -11.44
C ARG A 108 10.43 -12.79 -10.74
N THR A 109 11.57 -13.44 -10.74
CA THR A 109 12.80 -12.92 -10.13
C THR A 109 13.94 -13.10 -11.11
N HIS A 110 14.88 -12.17 -11.09
CA HIS A 110 16.09 -12.23 -11.90
C HIS A 110 17.29 -11.89 -11.03
N LYS A 111 18.44 -12.49 -11.37
CA LYS A 111 19.69 -12.17 -10.69
C LYS A 111 20.22 -10.85 -11.25
N VAL A 112 20.56 -9.92 -10.36
CA VAL A 112 21.27 -8.70 -10.72
C VAL A 112 22.68 -8.81 -10.15
N GLU A 113 23.66 -8.82 -11.04
CA GLU A 113 25.07 -8.81 -10.65
C GLU A 113 25.51 -7.38 -10.35
N LYS A 114 26.20 -7.23 -9.22
CA LYS A 114 26.79 -5.97 -8.76
C LYS A 114 28.20 -6.28 -8.27
N TYR A 115 29.08 -5.31 -8.48
CA TYR A 115 30.48 -5.39 -8.14
C TYR A 115 30.75 -4.53 -6.92
N PHE A 116 31.49 -5.08 -5.97
CA PHE A 116 31.86 -4.40 -4.74
C PHE A 116 33.34 -4.61 -4.49
N PHE A 117 33.98 -3.63 -3.86
CA PHE A 117 35.25 -3.86 -3.19
C PHE A 117 34.96 -4.65 -1.92
N ALA A 118 35.70 -5.72 -1.65
CA ALA A 118 35.54 -6.52 -0.44
C ALA A 118 36.87 -6.63 0.32
N ASN A 119 36.82 -6.41 1.63
CA ASN A 119 37.92 -6.68 2.54
C ASN A 119 37.55 -7.80 3.51
N ALA A 120 38.50 -8.60 3.94
CA ALA A 120 38.28 -9.56 5.02
C ALA A 120 37.98 -8.82 6.34
N ASN A 121 36.97 -9.27 7.06
CA ASN A 121 36.64 -8.82 8.41
C ASN A 121 37.54 -9.55 9.41
N VAL A 122 38.81 -9.16 9.49
CA VAL A 122 39.79 -9.76 10.39
C VAL A 122 39.55 -9.23 11.80
N SER A 123 38.70 -9.92 12.57
CA SER A 123 38.46 -9.56 13.97
C SER A 123 39.52 -10.08 14.94
N GLN A 124 40.50 -10.88 14.52
CA GLN A 124 41.65 -11.31 15.34
C GLN A 124 42.84 -11.67 14.44
N VAL A 125 44.04 -11.50 15.01
CA VAL A 125 45.39 -11.86 14.52
C VAL A 125 46.18 -10.65 14.01
N GLY A 126 47.28 -10.37 14.72
CA GLY A 126 48.26 -9.34 14.38
C GLY A 126 48.98 -9.64 13.08
N ASP A 127 49.64 -8.61 12.56
CA ASP A 127 50.28 -8.51 11.25
C ASP A 127 49.33 -7.93 10.18
N ILE A 128 49.23 -6.59 10.20
CA ILE A 128 48.53 -5.80 9.19
C ILE A 128 49.50 -5.55 8.04
N ASP A 129 49.58 -6.48 7.10
CA ASP A 129 49.86 -6.11 5.73
C ASP A 129 48.56 -5.50 5.18
N MET A 130 48.51 -4.17 5.09
CA MET A 130 47.46 -3.45 4.36
C MET A 130 47.67 -3.61 2.84
N ASP A 131 47.76 -4.84 2.37
CA ASP A 131 47.51 -5.10 0.96
C ASP A 131 46.00 -4.96 0.77
N MET A 132 45.63 -3.88 0.10
CA MET A 132 44.28 -3.64 -0.37
C MET A 132 44.03 -4.65 -1.50
N ASP A 133 43.80 -5.92 -1.14
CA ASP A 133 43.28 -6.92 -2.05
C ASP A 133 41.91 -6.43 -2.49
N VAL A 134 41.90 -5.68 -3.60
CA VAL A 134 40.71 -5.24 -4.30
C VAL A 134 40.10 -6.48 -4.94
N ASP A 135 39.55 -7.36 -4.12
CA ASP A 135 38.69 -8.43 -4.59
C ASP A 135 37.40 -7.77 -5.06
N VAL A 136 37.24 -7.72 -6.38
CA VAL A 136 35.98 -7.34 -7.01
C VAL A 136 35.04 -8.54 -6.87
N ASP A 137 34.31 -8.56 -5.76
CA ASP A 137 33.34 -9.61 -5.48
C ASP A 137 32.04 -9.35 -6.26
N VAL A 138 31.55 -10.40 -6.93
CA VAL A 138 30.19 -10.41 -7.49
C VAL A 138 29.23 -10.90 -6.41
N ALA A 139 28.62 -9.97 -5.70
CA ALA A 139 27.47 -10.33 -4.87
C ALA A 139 26.23 -10.37 -5.77
N ALA A 140 25.70 -11.57 -5.99
CA ALA A 140 24.40 -11.71 -6.61
C ALA A 140 23.34 -11.11 -5.68
N ALA A 141 22.79 -9.95 -6.06
CA ALA A 141 21.53 -9.51 -5.51
C ALA A 141 20.43 -10.43 -6.07
N VAL A 142 20.25 -11.58 -5.41
CA VAL A 142 19.12 -12.44 -5.69
C VAL A 142 17.85 -11.73 -5.24
N ASP A 143 16.92 -11.56 -6.17
CA ASP A 143 15.54 -11.16 -5.89
C ASP A 143 14.74 -12.28 -5.18
N VAL A 144 15.42 -13.26 -4.59
CA VAL A 144 14.80 -14.45 -4.03
C VAL A 144 15.44 -14.83 -2.73
N ASP A 145 14.75 -14.46 -1.65
CA ASP A 145 14.63 -15.41 -0.55
C ASP A 145 13.51 -16.40 -0.90
N LEU A 146 13.82 -17.27 -1.87
CA LEU A 146 12.91 -18.30 -2.38
C LEU A 146 12.41 -19.18 -1.23
N HIS A 147 13.21 -19.30 -0.18
CA HIS A 147 12.94 -20.12 1.00
C HIS A 147 11.98 -19.43 2.00
N ALA A 148 12.13 -18.13 2.27
CA ALA A 148 11.20 -17.38 3.13
C ALA A 148 9.85 -17.12 2.44
N MET A 149 9.88 -16.92 1.12
CA MET A 149 8.68 -16.75 0.31
C MET A 149 7.87 -18.05 0.21
N TRP A 150 8.50 -19.21 0.00
CA TRP A 150 7.78 -20.48 -0.11
C TRP A 150 6.98 -20.85 1.15
N ARG A 151 7.55 -20.65 2.35
CA ARG A 151 6.88 -20.97 3.62
C ARG A 151 5.67 -20.08 3.90
N ARG A 152 5.63 -18.86 3.33
CA ARG A 152 4.50 -17.90 3.49
C ARG A 152 3.49 -17.98 2.34
N TRP A 153 3.94 -18.40 1.15
CA TRP A 153 3.13 -18.59 -0.07
C TRP A 153 2.19 -19.79 0.01
N LEU A 154 2.57 -20.88 0.70
CA LEU A 154 1.74 -22.08 0.83
C LEU A 154 0.46 -21.89 1.67
N SER A 155 0.28 -20.73 2.35
CA SER A 155 -0.88 -20.47 3.21
C SER A 155 -1.77 -19.29 2.76
N ARG A 156 -1.35 -18.45 1.82
CA ARG A 156 -2.07 -17.21 1.45
C ARG A 156 -2.05 -16.97 -0.07
N ARG A 157 -3.20 -16.57 -0.62
CA ARG A 157 -3.28 -16.07 -2.01
C ARG A 157 -2.30 -14.89 -2.15
N SER A 158 -1.63 -14.75 -3.29
CA SER A 158 -0.68 -13.66 -3.53
C SER A 158 -1.14 -12.81 -4.70
N SER A 159 -1.10 -11.48 -4.54
CA SER A 159 -1.18 -10.55 -5.65
C SER A 159 0.18 -10.50 -6.34
N SER A 160 0.17 -10.57 -7.68
CA SER A 160 1.40 -10.68 -8.48
C SER A 160 2.00 -9.31 -8.79
N CYS A 161 3.25 -9.11 -8.38
CA CYS A 161 4.07 -7.95 -8.71
C CYS A 161 5.19 -8.35 -9.68
N GLY A 162 5.34 -7.62 -10.80
CA GLY A 162 6.31 -7.92 -11.87
C GLY A 162 5.86 -8.95 -12.91
#